data_AF-A0A413UL43-F1
#
_entry.id   AF-A0A413UL43-F1
#
_cell.length_a   1.000
_cell.length_b   1.000
_cell.length_c   1.000
_cell.angle_alpha   90.00
_cell.angle_beta   90.00
_cell.angle_gamma   90.00
#
_symmetry.space_group_name_H-M   'P 1'
#
loop_
_entity.id
_entity.type
_entity.pdbx_description
1 polymer ?
#
loop_
_entity_poly.entity_id
_entity_poly.type
_entity_poly.pdbx_seq_one_letter_code
_entity_poly.pdbx_strand_id
1 'polypeptide(L)'
;MRNNWAEWGVIDSGRGKSSIDWRVDKSGAVTVFVDVIDEANDQTMTSKTECSIGSEKWNYESLSSSATLVRPNESTEIDARCSGDTNYLQYKFVWNKNNWADWGVAQQGTSSHLQWAPKDAGDYELICDVSGSDGVVQTKRTIISCWDFSRITAISTDGNNSWGVRADLGTLAAEKSGQFQFKFVWAKSDWSKWGVLKEFSSVNDAYFNPSALGLQDGYYDLYCDVLLPDGTLQSKSTQIYYSPFGSSTVLGVSRIGLVTWLTTHQFDGYYLGTRYSGGFSYDSCLYPKGAPRWDGYTGMNCTGFVAHAYAAVGGDVNRIAQNNNHSPWAGGPGGGGYINAWRWYGYARDLGCKMYEFRTVQDMLNSGYAQKGDIIFFKTDGSIDCHIGFFWGDNPHDNKMWHQILPGNLIGPCFNNANKGEVRQSVVLIK
;
A
#
# COMPACT_ATOMS: atom_id res chain seq x y z
N MET A 1 -57.04 5.59 0.01
CA MET A 1 -56.39 6.40 1.07
C MET A 1 -54.95 5.93 1.18
N ARG A 2 -53.98 6.83 1.16
CA ARG A 2 -52.56 6.48 1.01
C ARG A 2 -52.03 5.83 2.29
N ASN A 3 -51.52 4.60 2.14
CA ASN A 3 -50.83 3.81 3.16
C ASN A 3 -49.52 4.49 3.60
N ASN A 4 -49.58 5.43 4.54
CA ASN A 4 -48.39 5.92 5.23
C ASN A 4 -48.29 5.36 6.67
N TRP A 5 -48.74 4.11 6.88
CA TRP A 5 -48.61 3.38 8.14
C TRP A 5 -47.23 2.72 8.25
N ALA A 6 -46.16 3.50 8.15
CA ALA A 6 -44.81 2.95 8.13
C ALA A 6 -44.41 2.31 9.48
N GLU A 7 -45.00 2.76 10.59
CA GLU A 7 -44.79 2.21 11.94
C GLU A 7 -46.13 2.15 12.68
N TRP A 8 -46.63 0.93 12.94
CA TRP A 8 -47.84 0.64 13.74
C TRP A 8 -47.54 -0.52 14.68
N GLY A 9 -48.08 -0.49 15.90
CA GLY A 9 -47.90 -1.55 16.87
C GLY A 9 -49.00 -1.55 17.93
N VAL A 10 -49.19 -2.69 18.60
CA VAL A 10 -50.09 -2.81 19.75
C VAL A 10 -49.31 -2.45 21.01
N ILE A 11 -49.79 -1.46 21.77
CA ILE A 11 -49.15 -1.02 23.02
C ILE A 11 -49.40 -2.05 24.14
N ASP A 12 -50.65 -2.48 24.33
CA ASP A 12 -51.09 -3.55 25.25
C ASP A 12 -52.43 -4.10 24.73
N SER A 13 -52.76 -5.35 25.04
CA SER A 13 -54.08 -5.94 24.82
C SER A 13 -55.16 -5.43 25.79
N GLY A 14 -54.75 -4.90 26.95
CA GLY A 14 -55.61 -4.13 27.86
C GLY A 14 -56.79 -4.89 28.48
N ARG A 15 -56.90 -6.22 28.36
CA ARG A 15 -58.09 -6.96 28.82
C ARG A 15 -58.34 -6.71 30.31
N GLY A 16 -59.50 -6.14 30.63
CA GLY A 16 -59.90 -5.78 32.00
C GLY A 16 -59.23 -4.52 32.57
N LYS A 17 -58.51 -3.73 31.76
CA LYS A 17 -57.88 -2.47 32.17
C LYS A 17 -58.64 -1.29 31.57
N SER A 18 -58.74 -0.19 32.32
CA SER A 18 -59.25 1.10 31.83
C SER A 18 -58.14 2.13 31.60
N SER A 19 -56.89 1.78 31.88
CA SER A 19 -55.71 2.63 31.67
C SER A 19 -54.45 1.77 31.50
N ILE A 20 -53.46 2.33 30.79
CA ILE A 20 -52.13 1.75 30.61
C ILE A 20 -51.07 2.83 30.75
N ASP A 21 -49.90 2.45 31.27
CA ASP A 21 -48.70 3.29 31.21
C ASP A 21 -47.90 2.90 29.97
N TRP A 22 -47.64 3.87 29.10
CA TRP A 22 -46.85 3.67 27.89
C TRP A 22 -45.66 4.63 27.90
N ARG A 23 -44.45 4.06 27.76
CA ARG A 23 -43.23 4.85 27.56
C ARG A 23 -42.94 4.94 26.07
N VAL A 24 -42.87 6.17 25.58
CA VAL A 24 -42.58 6.43 24.17
C VAL A 24 -41.08 6.53 23.94
N ASP A 25 -40.62 5.94 22.85
CA ASP A 25 -39.22 5.87 22.43
C ASP A 25 -38.86 6.84 21.30
N LYS A 26 -39.87 7.47 20.67
CA LYS A 26 -39.72 8.48 19.62
C LYS A 26 -40.54 9.73 19.91
N SER A 27 -40.02 10.89 19.52
CA SER A 27 -40.78 12.13 19.50
C SER A 27 -41.53 12.30 18.17
N GLY A 28 -42.47 13.23 18.14
CA GLY A 28 -43.30 13.52 16.98
C GLY A 28 -44.78 13.26 17.20
N ALA A 29 -45.55 13.31 16.11
CA ALA A 29 -46.99 13.12 16.13
C ALA A 29 -47.33 11.63 16.27
N VAL A 30 -48.18 11.32 17.24
CA VAL A 30 -48.68 9.98 17.51
C VAL A 30 -50.20 10.00 17.49
N THR A 31 -50.79 8.99 16.87
CA THR A 31 -52.22 8.70 17.02
C THR A 31 -52.36 7.43 17.84
N VAL A 32 -52.95 7.55 19.03
CA VAL A 32 -53.27 6.40 19.88
C VAL A 32 -54.69 5.97 19.60
N PHE A 33 -54.88 4.68 19.34
CA PHE A 33 -56.19 4.07 19.17
C PHE A 33 -56.49 3.16 20.37
N VAL A 34 -57.76 3.10 20.74
CA VAL A 34 -58.27 2.20 21.77
C VAL A 34 -59.47 1.47 21.22
N ASP A 35 -59.37 0.14 21.18
CA ASP A 35 -60.48 -0.75 20.84
C ASP A 35 -61.12 -1.26 22.14
N VAL A 36 -62.42 -1.01 22.30
CA VAL A 36 -63.23 -1.54 23.40
C VAL A 36 -64.11 -2.64 22.82
N ILE A 37 -63.95 -3.86 23.34
CA ILE A 37 -64.67 -5.04 22.88
C ILE A 37 -65.73 -5.42 23.91
N ASP A 38 -66.99 -5.45 23.50
CA ASP A 38 -68.08 -6.04 24.26
C ASP A 38 -68.13 -7.55 24.01
N GLU A 39 -67.61 -8.33 24.97
CA GLU A 39 -67.54 -9.80 24.87
C GLU A 39 -68.92 -10.48 24.84
N ALA A 40 -70.01 -9.78 25.22
CA ALA A 40 -71.35 -10.37 25.25
C ALA A 40 -71.98 -10.49 23.85
N ASN A 41 -71.56 -9.65 22.91
CA ASN A 41 -72.10 -9.59 21.54
C ASN A 41 -71.02 -9.51 20.45
N ASP A 42 -69.75 -9.62 20.83
CA ASP A 42 -68.57 -9.57 19.95
C ASP A 42 -68.49 -8.26 19.14
N GLN A 43 -68.94 -7.15 19.71
CA GLN A 43 -68.86 -5.82 19.10
C GLN A 43 -67.61 -5.07 19.54
N THR A 44 -66.90 -4.47 18.58
CA THR A 44 -65.74 -3.61 18.83
C THR A 44 -66.07 -2.15 18.53
N MET A 45 -65.76 -1.27 19.47
CA MET A 45 -65.78 0.18 19.29
C MET A 45 -64.35 0.73 19.32
N THR A 46 -63.95 1.43 18.27
CA THR A 46 -62.63 2.09 18.19
C THR A 46 -62.77 3.58 18.47
N SER A 47 -61.94 4.10 19.37
CA SER A 47 -61.72 5.54 19.54
C SER A 47 -60.25 5.87 19.31
N LYS A 48 -59.95 7.13 18.99
CA LYS A 48 -58.58 7.59 18.80
C LYS A 48 -58.34 8.97 19.40
N THR A 49 -57.10 9.23 19.76
CA THR A 49 -56.61 10.56 20.12
C THR A 49 -55.29 10.84 19.42
N GLU A 50 -55.07 12.09 19.03
CA GLU A 50 -53.85 12.56 18.39
C GLU A 50 -53.08 13.41 19.40
N CYS A 51 -51.80 13.11 19.59
CA CYS A 51 -50.92 13.86 20.46
C CYS A 51 -49.56 14.09 19.79
N SER A 52 -48.81 15.08 20.26
CA SER A 52 -47.45 15.35 19.80
C SER A 52 -46.50 15.26 20.98
N ILE A 53 -45.46 14.46 20.83
CA ILE A 53 -44.43 14.25 21.83
C ILE A 53 -43.25 15.16 21.46
N GLY A 54 -42.87 16.06 22.38
CA GLY A 54 -41.73 16.96 22.16
C GLY A 54 -40.40 16.20 22.23
N SER A 55 -39.39 16.67 21.50
CA SER A 55 -38.04 16.14 21.61
C SER A 55 -37.33 16.63 22.86
N GLU A 56 -36.44 15.79 23.37
CA GLU A 56 -35.59 16.09 24.51
C GLU A 56 -34.59 17.21 24.19
N LYS A 57 -34.26 18.01 25.20
CA LYS A 57 -33.30 19.11 25.07
C LYS A 57 -31.93 18.64 25.53
N TRP A 58 -31.02 18.51 24.59
CA TRP A 58 -29.65 18.06 24.83
C TRP A 58 -28.64 18.83 23.98
N ASN A 59 -27.35 18.69 24.32
CA ASN A 59 -26.25 19.29 23.59
C ASN A 59 -25.06 18.32 23.47
N TYR A 60 -24.48 18.19 22.28
CA TYR A 60 -23.24 17.45 22.09
C TYR A 60 -22.02 18.33 22.37
N GLU A 61 -21.38 18.16 23.53
CA GLU A 61 -20.30 19.03 23.99
C GLU A 61 -18.97 18.70 23.31
N SER A 62 -18.53 17.44 23.39
CA SER A 62 -17.21 17.03 22.90
C SER A 62 -17.14 15.54 22.56
N LEU A 63 -16.18 15.21 21.71
CA LEU A 63 -15.67 13.85 21.53
C LEU A 63 -14.18 13.88 21.88
N SER A 64 -13.78 13.13 22.90
CA SER A 64 -12.40 13.11 23.40
C SER A 64 -11.86 11.70 23.47
N SER A 65 -10.53 11.57 23.37
CA SER A 65 -9.82 10.30 23.52
C SER A 65 -8.86 10.34 24.70
N SER A 66 -8.66 9.19 25.36
CA SER A 66 -7.68 9.06 26.45
C SER A 66 -6.23 9.08 25.95
N ALA A 67 -6.02 8.65 24.71
CA ALA A 67 -4.75 8.74 23.99
C ALA A 67 -5.00 9.23 22.57
N THR A 68 -4.03 9.93 21.98
CA THR A 68 -4.05 10.35 20.57
C THR A 68 -2.97 9.68 19.74
N LEU A 69 -2.07 8.94 20.41
CA LEU A 69 -0.99 8.18 19.80
C LEU A 69 -0.91 6.81 20.49
N VAL A 70 -1.11 5.73 19.75
CA VAL A 70 -1.19 4.34 20.27
C VAL A 70 -0.49 3.35 19.34
N ARG A 71 -0.25 2.12 19.80
CA ARG A 71 0.22 1.01 18.96
C ARG A 71 -0.93 0.17 18.38
N PRO A 72 -0.66 -0.68 17.38
CA PRO A 72 -1.58 -1.72 16.96
C PRO A 72 -2.06 -2.56 18.13
N ASN A 73 -3.38 -2.75 18.22
CA ASN A 73 -4.07 -3.51 19.26
C ASN A 73 -3.97 -2.92 20.69
N GLU A 74 -3.41 -1.72 20.84
CA GLU A 74 -3.47 -0.96 22.08
C GLU A 74 -4.81 -0.22 22.17
N SER A 75 -5.52 -0.45 23.27
CA SER A 75 -6.85 0.13 23.46
C SER A 75 -6.77 1.58 23.91
N THR A 76 -7.64 2.41 23.34
CA THR A 76 -7.91 3.78 23.81
C THR A 76 -9.40 3.94 24.10
N GLU A 77 -9.70 4.85 25.02
CA GLU A 77 -11.07 5.16 25.44
C GLU A 77 -11.54 6.42 24.72
N ILE A 78 -12.73 6.36 24.13
CA ILE A 78 -13.37 7.45 23.40
C ILE A 78 -14.68 7.81 24.08
N ASP A 79 -14.83 9.07 24.49
CA ASP A 79 -15.98 9.56 25.24
C ASP A 79 -16.73 10.64 24.47
N ALA A 80 -18.02 10.41 24.23
CA ALA A 80 -18.96 11.38 23.68
C ALA A 80 -19.70 12.08 24.82
N ARG A 81 -19.29 13.31 25.14
CA ARG A 81 -19.88 14.07 26.25
C ARG A 81 -21.11 14.84 25.78
N CYS A 82 -22.25 14.49 26.35
CA CYS A 82 -23.52 15.18 26.13
C CYS A 82 -24.07 15.74 27.45
N SER A 83 -24.83 16.82 27.38
CA SER A 83 -25.54 17.41 28.52
C SER A 83 -27.02 17.66 28.21
N GLY A 84 -27.82 17.92 29.25
CA GLY A 84 -29.28 18.01 29.17
C GLY A 84 -29.95 16.67 29.43
N ASP A 85 -31.08 16.41 28.76
CA ASP A 85 -31.78 15.13 28.85
C ASP A 85 -31.21 14.15 27.82
N THR A 86 -30.41 13.19 28.32
CA THR A 86 -29.62 12.26 27.50
C THR A 86 -30.22 10.84 27.46
N ASN A 87 -31.36 10.62 28.12
CA ASN A 87 -31.94 9.29 28.34
C ASN A 87 -32.38 8.57 27.05
N TYR A 88 -32.54 9.31 25.96
CA TYR A 88 -33.02 8.82 24.67
C TYR A 88 -31.93 8.81 23.59
N LEU A 89 -30.70 9.20 23.95
CA LEU A 89 -29.63 9.33 22.97
C LEU A 89 -29.12 7.97 22.51
N GLN A 90 -28.97 7.87 21.19
CA GLN A 90 -28.27 6.80 20.52
C GLN A 90 -26.94 7.34 20.00
N TYR A 91 -25.90 6.53 20.15
CA TYR A 91 -24.54 6.80 19.75
C TYR A 91 -24.13 5.79 18.69
N LYS A 92 -23.51 6.26 17.61
CA LYS A 92 -22.90 5.42 16.59
C LYS A 92 -21.47 5.89 16.39
N PHE A 93 -20.54 5.07 16.85
CA PHE A 93 -19.13 5.28 16.65
C PHE A 93 -18.66 4.58 15.36
N VAL A 94 -18.01 5.35 14.50
CA VAL A 94 -17.47 4.93 13.21
C VAL A 94 -16.02 5.36 13.17
N TRP A 95 -15.15 4.56 12.57
CA TRP A 95 -13.79 4.99 12.25
C TRP A 95 -13.61 4.96 10.74
N ASN A 96 -12.78 5.86 10.21
CA ASN A 96 -12.28 5.76 8.85
C ASN A 96 -10.78 6.06 8.77
N LYS A 97 -10.17 5.53 7.72
CA LYS A 97 -8.75 5.64 7.39
C LYS A 97 -8.62 5.93 5.90
N ASN A 98 -7.65 6.77 5.54
CA ASN A 98 -7.32 7.10 4.14
C ASN A 98 -8.54 7.60 3.34
N ASN A 99 -9.28 8.59 3.85
CA ASN A 99 -10.47 9.16 3.22
C ASN A 99 -11.52 8.10 2.87
N TRP A 100 -11.95 7.31 3.86
CA TRP A 100 -12.95 6.24 3.70
C TRP A 100 -12.53 5.06 2.80
N ALA A 101 -11.27 4.96 2.39
CA ALA A 101 -10.77 3.78 1.68
C ALA A 101 -10.84 2.52 2.56
N ASP A 102 -10.72 2.69 3.88
CA ASP A 102 -11.02 1.69 4.89
C ASP A 102 -11.81 2.33 6.03
N TRP A 103 -12.83 1.64 6.55
CA TRP A 103 -13.71 2.17 7.58
C TRP A 103 -14.54 1.06 8.24
N GLY A 104 -15.11 1.35 9.40
CA GLY A 104 -16.03 0.43 10.06
C GLY A 104 -16.85 1.07 11.16
N VAL A 105 -17.94 0.40 11.54
CA VAL A 105 -18.72 0.75 12.74
C VAL A 105 -18.05 0.08 13.94
N ALA A 106 -17.57 0.88 14.89
CA ALA A 106 -16.94 0.38 16.11
C ALA A 106 -17.98 -0.05 17.15
N GLN A 107 -19.02 0.77 17.32
CA GLN A 107 -20.09 0.54 18.29
C GLN A 107 -21.35 1.30 17.87
N GLN A 108 -22.51 0.75 18.18
CA GLN A 108 -23.79 1.44 18.07
C GLN A 108 -24.70 1.05 19.24
N GLY A 109 -25.41 2.02 19.81
CA GLY A 109 -26.38 1.79 20.89
C GLY A 109 -26.48 2.99 21.83
N THR A 110 -26.84 2.74 23.08
CA THR A 110 -27.07 3.80 24.09
C THR A 110 -25.82 4.21 24.87
N SER A 111 -24.68 3.53 24.68
CA SER A 111 -23.45 3.85 25.39
C SER A 111 -22.74 5.04 24.73
N SER A 112 -22.48 6.08 25.53
CA SER A 112 -21.70 7.26 25.13
C SER A 112 -20.18 7.04 25.19
N HIS A 113 -19.75 5.83 25.54
CA HIS A 113 -18.36 5.46 25.75
C HIS A 113 -18.00 4.29 24.84
N LEU A 114 -16.82 4.37 24.22
CA LEU A 114 -16.26 3.35 23.34
C LEU A 114 -14.84 3.01 23.77
N GLN A 115 -14.60 1.73 23.99
CA GLN A 115 -13.26 1.16 24.06
C GLN A 115 -12.86 0.66 22.67
N TRP A 116 -11.78 1.19 22.09
CA TRP A 116 -11.40 0.89 20.71
C TRP A 116 -9.89 0.76 20.52
N ALA A 117 -9.49 -0.17 19.66
CA ALA A 117 -8.09 -0.41 19.32
C ALA A 117 -7.91 -0.48 17.78
N PRO A 118 -7.00 0.30 17.19
CA PRO A 118 -6.64 0.19 15.78
C PRO A 118 -5.88 -1.12 15.52
N LYS A 119 -6.09 -1.75 14.35
CA LYS A 119 -5.43 -3.01 14.00
C LYS A 119 -4.04 -2.83 13.39
N ASP A 120 -3.87 -1.78 12.60
CA ASP A 120 -2.65 -1.52 11.85
C ASP A 120 -2.25 -0.04 11.96
N ALA A 121 -0.97 0.27 11.74
CA ALA A 121 -0.47 1.64 11.77
C ALA A 121 -1.17 2.55 10.74
N GLY A 122 -1.27 3.83 11.06
CA GLY A 122 -1.90 4.88 10.26
C GLY A 122 -2.75 5.84 11.10
N ASP A 123 -3.21 6.91 10.47
CA ASP A 123 -4.11 7.88 11.09
C ASP A 123 -5.57 7.46 10.92
N TYR A 124 -6.31 7.40 12.02
CA TYR A 124 -7.72 7.06 12.07
C TYR A 124 -8.53 8.28 12.52
N GLU A 125 -9.57 8.61 11.76
CA GLU A 125 -10.58 9.57 12.20
C GLU A 125 -11.72 8.79 12.87
N LEU A 126 -11.87 8.98 14.18
CA LEU A 126 -12.98 8.44 14.96
C LEU A 126 -14.11 9.47 14.95
N ILE A 127 -15.27 9.01 14.52
CA ILE A 127 -16.48 9.79 14.34
C ILE A 127 -17.52 9.22 15.28
N CYS A 128 -18.24 10.08 15.98
CA CYS A 128 -19.41 9.69 16.75
C CYS A 128 -20.60 10.53 16.30
N ASP A 129 -21.62 9.83 15.80
CA ASP A 129 -22.94 10.36 15.53
C ASP A 129 -23.80 10.16 16.78
N VAL A 130 -24.41 11.25 17.26
CA VAL A 130 -25.35 11.23 18.38
C VAL A 130 -26.70 11.68 17.89
N SER A 131 -27.74 10.90 18.16
CA SER A 131 -29.12 11.22 17.77
C SER A 131 -30.07 11.04 18.93
N GLY A 132 -31.04 11.95 19.04
CA GLY A 132 -32.14 11.84 19.99
C GLY A 132 -33.37 11.12 19.43
N SER A 133 -34.47 11.22 20.16
CA SER A 133 -35.77 10.62 19.80
C SER A 133 -36.41 11.21 18.54
N ASP A 134 -35.97 12.40 18.12
CA ASP A 134 -36.40 13.07 16.88
C ASP A 134 -35.62 12.60 15.64
N GLY A 135 -34.58 11.77 15.83
CA GLY A 135 -33.71 11.28 14.77
C GLY A 135 -32.74 12.32 14.21
N VAL A 136 -32.66 13.52 14.78
CA VAL A 136 -31.68 14.54 14.36
C VAL A 136 -30.29 14.10 14.83
N VAL A 137 -29.35 14.02 13.89
CA VAL A 137 -27.97 13.58 14.14
C VAL A 137 -27.05 14.79 14.33
N GLN A 138 -26.24 14.76 15.40
CA GLN A 138 -25.08 15.62 15.58
C GLN A 138 -23.81 14.78 15.51
N THR A 139 -22.82 15.23 14.74
CA THR A 139 -21.58 14.49 14.50
C THR A 139 -20.37 15.24 15.06
N LYS A 140 -19.50 14.54 15.79
CA LYS A 140 -18.15 15.03 16.13
C LYS A 140 -17.09 14.01 15.74
N ARG A 141 -15.85 14.50 15.66
CA ARG A 141 -14.68 13.75 15.19
C ARG A 141 -13.47 13.98 16.09
N THR A 142 -12.63 12.97 16.24
CA THR A 142 -11.30 13.05 16.84
C THR A 142 -10.32 12.20 16.02
N ILE A 143 -9.02 12.44 16.16
CA ILE A 143 -7.98 11.71 15.43
C ILE A 143 -7.17 10.86 16.40
N ILE A 144 -6.97 9.60 16.04
CA ILE A 144 -6.08 8.66 16.73
C ILE A 144 -5.01 8.22 15.74
N SER A 145 -3.74 8.54 16.02
CA SER A 145 -2.61 8.06 15.24
C SER A 145 -2.14 6.73 15.81
N CYS A 146 -2.14 5.69 14.98
CA CYS A 146 -1.59 4.38 15.30
C CYS A 146 -0.19 4.27 14.71
N TRP A 147 0.84 4.06 15.52
CA TRP A 147 2.22 3.98 15.05
C TRP A 147 2.80 2.58 15.19
N ASP A 148 3.66 2.24 14.24
CA ASP A 148 4.46 1.02 14.30
C ASP A 148 5.82 1.29 13.68
N PHE A 149 6.90 0.98 14.41
CA PHE A 149 8.21 0.95 13.80
C PHE A 149 8.26 -0.32 12.97
N SER A 150 7.88 -0.23 11.70
CA SER A 150 7.68 -1.38 10.81
C SER A 150 8.91 -1.68 9.95
N ARG A 151 9.64 -0.64 9.54
CA ARG A 151 10.81 -0.73 8.66
C ARG A 151 11.77 0.45 8.82
N ILE A 152 12.92 0.28 8.19
CA ILE A 152 13.89 1.34 7.89
C ILE A 152 14.00 1.47 6.37
N THR A 153 14.02 2.70 5.87
CA THR A 153 14.20 2.98 4.43
C THR A 153 15.59 3.56 4.20
N ALA A 154 16.25 3.13 3.11
CA ALA A 154 17.49 3.73 2.63
C ALA A 154 17.31 4.13 1.17
N ILE A 155 17.29 5.42 0.90
CA ILE A 155 17.05 5.99 -0.43
C ILE A 155 18.34 6.67 -0.88
N SER A 156 18.82 6.33 -2.08
CA SER A 156 20.00 7.00 -2.61
C SER A 156 19.71 8.47 -2.88
N THR A 157 20.56 9.37 -2.38
CA THR A 157 20.27 10.81 -2.32
C THR A 157 20.81 11.62 -3.49
N ASP A 158 21.77 11.10 -4.24
CA ASP A 158 22.55 11.95 -5.15
C ASP A 158 23.21 11.24 -6.34
N GLY A 159 22.88 9.98 -6.65
CA GLY A 159 23.61 9.22 -7.69
C GLY A 159 25.11 9.00 -7.39
N ASN A 160 25.60 9.52 -6.26
CA ASN A 160 26.99 9.51 -5.81
C ASN A 160 27.19 8.54 -4.65
N ASN A 161 26.45 7.44 -4.64
CA ASN A 161 26.68 6.34 -3.71
C ASN A 161 26.60 6.78 -2.25
N SER A 162 25.61 7.62 -1.91
CA SER A 162 25.20 7.93 -0.54
C SER A 162 23.71 7.67 -0.35
N TRP A 163 23.29 7.43 0.89
CA TRP A 163 21.92 7.08 1.26
C TRP A 163 21.40 7.94 2.40
N GLY A 164 20.22 8.52 2.17
CA GLY A 164 19.36 8.99 3.24
C GLY A 164 18.70 7.79 3.89
N VAL A 165 18.91 7.63 5.19
CA VAL A 165 18.42 6.50 5.98
C VAL A 165 17.35 7.05 6.92
N ARG A 166 16.18 6.42 7.01
CA ARG A 166 15.06 6.91 7.84
C ARG A 166 14.32 5.76 8.52
N ALA A 167 13.95 5.96 9.78
CA ALA A 167 13.02 5.09 10.50
C ALA A 167 11.57 5.47 10.17
N ASP A 168 10.77 4.47 9.77
CA ASP A 168 9.37 4.64 9.42
C ASP A 168 8.49 4.22 10.60
N LEU A 169 7.79 5.19 11.21
CA LEU A 169 6.85 4.98 12.32
C LEU A 169 5.38 4.86 11.86
N GLY A 170 5.13 4.87 10.55
CA GLY A 170 3.79 4.73 9.96
C GLY A 170 2.93 6.00 9.98
N THR A 171 3.21 6.99 10.84
CA THR A 171 2.47 8.27 10.89
C THR A 171 3.39 9.46 11.17
N LEU A 172 3.05 10.62 10.60
CA LEU A 172 3.77 11.87 10.85
C LEU A 172 3.62 12.36 12.29
N ALA A 173 2.48 12.07 12.92
CA ALA A 173 2.23 12.39 14.32
C ALA A 173 3.23 11.69 15.25
N ALA A 174 3.50 10.40 15.00
CA ALA A 174 4.51 9.65 15.74
C ALA A 174 5.91 10.23 15.54
N GLU A 175 6.29 10.53 14.29
CA GLU A 175 7.59 11.12 13.95
C GLU A 175 7.82 12.49 14.63
N LYS A 176 6.76 13.28 14.79
CA LYS A 176 6.83 14.62 15.42
C LYS A 176 6.54 14.61 16.93
N SER A 177 6.19 13.47 17.51
CA SER A 177 5.79 13.36 18.91
C SER A 177 6.92 13.72 19.89
N GLY A 178 8.18 13.58 19.46
CA GLY A 178 9.36 13.71 20.34
C GLY A 178 9.49 12.60 21.38
N GLN A 179 8.66 11.57 21.32
CA GLN A 179 8.60 10.48 22.31
C GLN A 179 9.65 9.38 22.05
N PHE A 180 10.25 9.36 20.86
CA PHE A 180 11.18 8.31 20.43
C PHE A 180 12.60 8.84 20.35
N GLN A 181 13.58 7.98 20.64
CA GLN A 181 14.97 8.24 20.34
C GLN A 181 15.50 7.22 19.34
N PHE A 182 16.23 7.70 18.34
CA PHE A 182 16.75 6.90 17.23
C PHE A 182 18.26 6.91 17.23
N LYS A 183 18.86 5.73 17.08
CA LYS A 183 20.28 5.54 16.80
C LYS A 183 20.42 4.83 15.46
N PHE A 184 21.38 5.28 14.64
CA PHE A 184 21.63 4.71 13.32
C PHE A 184 23.05 4.17 13.24
N VAL A 185 23.20 2.95 12.73
CA VAL A 185 24.47 2.22 12.65
C VAL A 185 24.59 1.59 11.28
N TRP A 186 25.79 1.50 10.73
CA TRP A 186 26.08 0.68 9.56
C TRP A 186 27.01 -0.46 9.95
N ALA A 187 26.89 -1.61 9.30
CA ALA A 187 27.80 -2.73 9.44
C ALA A 187 28.00 -3.46 8.11
N LYS A 188 29.14 -4.12 7.94
CA LYS A 188 29.25 -5.22 6.99
C LYS A 188 28.38 -6.39 7.48
N SER A 189 27.94 -7.24 6.56
CA SER A 189 27.05 -8.37 6.90
C SER A 189 27.65 -9.39 7.87
N ASP A 190 28.99 -9.48 7.93
CA ASP A 190 29.73 -10.29 8.89
C ASP A 190 30.11 -9.53 10.18
N TRP A 191 29.67 -8.28 10.33
CA TRP A 191 30.02 -7.36 11.41
C TRP A 191 31.53 -7.07 11.57
N SER A 192 32.37 -7.49 10.61
CA SER A 192 33.83 -7.29 10.66
C SER A 192 34.23 -5.82 10.69
N LYS A 193 33.38 -4.94 10.16
CA LYS A 193 33.51 -3.48 10.23
C LYS A 193 32.13 -2.88 10.41
N TRP A 194 32.01 -1.92 11.31
CA TRP A 194 30.77 -1.21 11.59
C TRP A 194 31.08 0.20 12.12
N GLY A 195 30.07 1.05 12.17
CA GLY A 195 30.20 2.38 12.76
C GLY A 195 28.85 3.05 13.01
N VAL A 196 28.85 4.05 13.88
CA VAL A 196 27.65 4.82 14.22
C VAL A 196 27.49 5.97 13.22
N LEU A 197 26.32 6.07 12.59
CA LEU A 197 25.94 7.19 11.73
C LEU A 197 25.35 8.35 12.54
N LYS A 198 24.56 8.03 13.56
CA LYS A 198 23.93 8.99 14.47
C LYS A 198 23.67 8.32 15.80
N GLU A 199 24.11 8.93 16.90
CA GLU A 199 23.78 8.50 18.27
C GLU A 199 22.31 8.80 18.62
N PHE A 200 21.81 8.24 19.73
CA PHE A 200 20.42 8.43 20.16
C PHE A 200 20.02 9.91 20.16
N SER A 201 19.00 10.23 19.39
CA SER A 201 18.43 11.58 19.28
C SER A 201 16.96 11.51 18.88
N SER A 202 16.23 12.63 18.96
CA SER A 202 14.85 12.71 18.47
C SER A 202 14.72 12.77 16.94
N VAL A 203 15.83 12.71 16.20
CA VAL A 203 15.84 12.81 14.74
C VAL A 203 15.77 11.42 14.12
N ASN A 204 14.71 11.15 13.36
CA ASN A 204 14.40 9.83 12.81
C ASN A 204 15.06 9.53 11.46
N ASP A 205 16.11 10.26 11.11
CA ASP A 205 16.89 10.05 9.90
C ASP A 205 18.39 10.07 10.20
N ALA A 206 19.19 9.57 9.26
CA ALA A 206 20.63 9.69 9.22
C ALA A 206 21.11 9.71 7.77
N TYR A 207 22.39 10.02 7.60
CA TYR A 207 23.04 10.01 6.30
C TYR A 207 24.17 8.99 6.28
N PHE A 208 24.18 8.12 5.28
CA PHE A 208 25.25 7.16 5.06
C PHE A 208 26.02 7.51 3.81
N ASN A 209 27.30 7.87 3.97
CA ASN A 209 28.23 8.10 2.89
C ASN A 209 29.44 7.17 3.04
N PRO A 210 29.43 6.00 2.38
CA PRO A 210 30.53 5.04 2.49
C PRO A 210 31.86 5.60 1.98
N SER A 211 31.84 6.46 0.96
CA SER A 211 33.07 7.06 0.41
C SER A 211 33.77 7.96 1.43
N ALA A 212 33.02 8.80 2.15
CA ALA A 212 33.54 9.65 3.22
C ALA A 212 34.07 8.84 4.41
N LEU A 213 33.57 7.61 4.57
CA LEU A 213 34.00 6.65 5.59
C LEU A 213 35.16 5.74 5.13
N GLY A 214 35.69 5.94 3.91
CA GLY A 214 36.76 5.13 3.34
C GLY A 214 36.36 3.65 3.17
N LEU A 215 35.09 3.39 2.88
CA LEU A 215 34.56 2.06 2.67
C LEU A 215 34.77 1.62 1.21
N GLN A 216 34.91 0.32 1.00
CA GLN A 216 35.11 -0.31 -0.31
C GLN A 216 33.78 -0.79 -0.86
N ASP A 217 33.75 -1.24 -2.12
CA ASP A 217 32.54 -1.84 -2.67
C ASP A 217 32.05 -3.03 -1.83
N GLY A 218 30.73 -3.20 -1.76
CA GLY A 218 30.13 -4.30 -1.03
C GLY A 218 28.77 -3.98 -0.45
N TYR A 219 28.20 -5.02 0.17
CA TYR A 219 26.95 -4.92 0.90
C TYR A 219 27.18 -4.34 2.30
N TYR A 220 26.28 -3.44 2.69
CA TYR A 220 26.24 -2.83 4.00
C TYR A 220 24.82 -2.90 4.56
N ASP A 221 24.71 -3.38 5.79
CA ASP A 221 23.48 -3.41 6.54
C ASP A 221 23.38 -2.12 7.35
N LEU A 222 22.27 -1.41 7.20
CA LEU A 222 21.94 -0.16 7.87
C LEU A 222 20.89 -0.45 8.92
N TYR A 223 21.24 -0.22 10.17
CA TYR A 223 20.41 -0.46 11.35
C TYR A 223 19.85 0.85 11.88
N CYS A 224 18.62 0.78 12.38
CA CYS A 224 18.05 1.79 13.26
C CYS A 224 17.55 1.11 14.53
N ASP A 225 18.07 1.59 15.67
CA ASP A 225 17.57 1.27 16.99
C ASP A 225 16.65 2.39 17.44
N VAL A 226 15.44 2.04 17.87
CA VAL A 226 14.43 2.95 18.39
C VAL A 226 14.19 2.63 19.86
N LEU A 227 14.52 3.58 20.73
CA LEU A 227 14.17 3.54 22.14
C LEU A 227 12.77 4.12 22.32
N LEU A 228 11.86 3.30 22.84
CA LEU A 228 10.46 3.62 23.04
C LEU A 228 10.24 4.30 24.40
N PRO A 229 9.09 4.99 24.61
CA PRO A 229 8.81 5.68 25.88
C PRO A 229 8.79 4.76 27.11
N ASP A 230 8.44 3.49 26.90
CA ASP A 230 8.42 2.45 27.94
C ASP A 230 9.82 1.88 28.26
N GLY A 231 10.87 2.39 27.60
CA GLY A 231 12.26 1.93 27.74
C GLY A 231 12.61 0.72 26.87
N THR A 232 11.67 0.17 26.11
CA THR A 232 11.91 -0.94 25.19
C THR A 232 12.78 -0.47 24.03
N LEU A 233 13.78 -1.28 23.66
CA LEU A 233 14.59 -1.06 22.48
C LEU A 233 14.09 -1.97 21.34
N GLN A 234 13.86 -1.38 20.16
CA GLN A 234 13.57 -2.13 18.94
C GLN A 234 14.61 -1.83 17.87
N SER A 235 15.06 -2.86 17.17
CA SER A 235 16.08 -2.74 16.12
C SER A 235 15.55 -3.30 14.81
N LYS A 236 15.75 -2.55 13.72
CA LYS A 236 15.51 -3.04 12.35
C LYS A 236 16.66 -2.67 11.44
N SER A 237 16.80 -3.40 10.36
CA SER A 237 17.81 -3.13 9.34
C SER A 237 17.27 -3.20 7.92
N THR A 238 18.00 -2.58 7.01
CA THR A 238 17.88 -2.73 5.56
C THR A 238 19.28 -2.84 4.96
N GLN A 239 19.40 -3.44 3.79
CA GLN A 239 20.69 -3.62 3.14
C GLN A 239 20.82 -2.74 1.90
N ILE A 240 22.01 -2.18 1.70
CA ILE A 240 22.39 -1.44 0.50
C ILE A 240 23.63 -2.07 -0.11
N TYR A 241 23.82 -1.85 -1.40
CA TYR A 241 25.09 -2.14 -2.08
C TYR A 241 25.79 -0.84 -2.47
N TYR A 242 27.03 -0.67 -2.04
CA TYR A 242 27.88 0.48 -2.37
C TYR A 242 28.97 0.07 -3.36
N SER A 243 29.30 0.96 -4.30
CA SER A 243 30.43 0.80 -5.22
C SER A 243 31.10 2.17 -5.49
N PRO A 244 32.39 2.35 -5.15
CA PRO A 244 33.11 3.63 -5.28
C PRO A 244 33.43 4.01 -6.73
N PHE A 245 33.35 3.07 -7.68
CA PHE A 245 33.70 3.29 -9.09
C PHE A 245 32.54 3.90 -9.91
N GLY A 246 31.50 4.39 -9.23
CA GLY A 246 30.23 4.73 -9.84
C GLY A 246 29.43 3.46 -10.14
N SER A 247 28.10 3.55 -10.13
CA SER A 247 27.29 2.43 -10.59
C SER A 247 27.64 2.16 -12.05
N SER A 248 28.06 0.93 -12.36
CA SER A 248 27.98 0.41 -13.74
C SER A 248 26.65 0.85 -14.35
N THR A 249 26.65 1.33 -15.58
CA THR A 249 25.41 1.76 -16.23
C THR A 249 24.81 0.61 -17.02
N VAL A 250 23.49 0.43 -16.96
CA VAL A 250 22.78 -0.47 -17.88
C VAL A 250 22.22 0.39 -18.99
N LEU A 251 22.71 0.24 -20.24
CA LEU A 251 22.28 1.07 -21.38
C LEU A 251 22.39 2.60 -21.18
N GLY A 252 23.25 3.04 -20.26
CA GLY A 252 23.47 4.46 -19.98
C GLY A 252 22.69 5.01 -18.77
N VAL A 253 21.84 4.23 -18.11
CA VAL A 253 21.27 4.62 -16.79
C VAL A 253 22.06 4.00 -15.65
N SER A 254 22.03 4.66 -14.49
CA SER A 254 22.63 4.15 -13.26
C SER A 254 22.01 2.80 -12.86
N ARG A 255 22.82 1.73 -12.80
CA ARG A 255 22.33 0.43 -12.31
C ARG A 255 21.84 0.50 -10.87
N ILE A 256 22.52 1.26 -10.00
CA ILE A 256 22.07 1.39 -8.61
C ILE A 256 20.76 2.15 -8.52
N GLY A 257 20.55 3.17 -9.37
CA GLY A 257 19.26 3.85 -9.49
C GLY A 257 18.15 2.88 -9.90
N LEU A 258 18.39 2.06 -10.93
CA LEU A 258 17.46 1.03 -11.40
C LEU A 258 17.16 -0.02 -10.32
N VAL A 259 18.19 -0.57 -9.66
CA VAL A 259 18.03 -1.56 -8.59
C VAL A 259 17.30 -0.95 -7.38
N THR A 260 17.60 0.29 -7.02
CA THR A 260 16.92 1.00 -5.91
C THR A 260 15.43 1.15 -6.22
N TRP A 261 15.09 1.67 -7.40
CA TRP A 261 13.70 1.82 -7.85
C TRP A 261 12.94 0.49 -7.86
N LEU A 262 13.53 -0.56 -8.41
CA LEU A 262 12.91 -1.88 -8.42
C LEU A 262 12.76 -2.42 -7.00
N THR A 263 13.76 -2.26 -6.13
CA THR A 263 13.72 -2.72 -4.74
C THR A 263 12.62 -2.01 -3.94
N THR A 264 12.44 -0.70 -4.11
CA THR A 264 11.36 0.05 -3.44
C THR A 264 9.96 -0.43 -3.86
N HIS A 265 9.85 -1.00 -5.06
CA HIS A 265 8.61 -1.51 -5.65
C HIS A 265 8.48 -3.03 -5.64
N GLN A 266 9.37 -3.72 -4.91
CA GLN A 266 9.40 -5.19 -4.88
C GLN A 266 8.18 -5.78 -4.16
N PHE A 267 7.70 -5.12 -3.11
CA PHE A 267 6.70 -5.69 -2.20
C PHE A 267 5.50 -4.75 -1.92
N ASP A 268 5.39 -3.63 -2.63
CA ASP A 268 4.34 -2.64 -2.43
C ASP A 268 3.13 -2.82 -3.37
N GLY A 269 3.15 -3.88 -4.21
CA GLY A 269 2.11 -4.15 -5.19
C GLY A 269 2.19 -3.30 -6.46
N TYR A 270 3.26 -2.51 -6.64
CA TYR A 270 3.42 -1.64 -7.80
C TYR A 270 3.56 -2.44 -9.11
N TYR A 271 4.52 -3.36 -9.20
CA TYR A 271 4.69 -4.22 -10.38
C TYR A 271 4.09 -5.61 -10.21
N LEU A 272 4.36 -6.29 -9.09
CA LEU A 272 4.04 -7.72 -8.90
C LEU A 272 2.55 -8.01 -9.12
N GLY A 273 2.29 -9.06 -9.90
CA GLY A 273 0.95 -9.49 -10.29
C GLY A 273 0.23 -8.54 -11.26
N THR A 274 0.90 -7.53 -11.84
CA THR A 274 0.34 -6.80 -12.99
C THR A 274 0.07 -7.78 -14.12
N ARG A 275 -1.15 -7.77 -14.67
CA ARG A 275 -1.54 -8.73 -15.70
C ARG A 275 -0.66 -8.63 -16.93
N TYR A 276 -0.37 -9.77 -17.53
CA TYR A 276 0.28 -9.81 -18.84
C TYR A 276 -0.67 -9.26 -19.91
N SER A 277 -0.15 -8.37 -20.74
CA SER A 277 -0.82 -7.86 -21.92
C SER A 277 -0.23 -8.51 -23.16
N GLY A 278 -1.05 -9.26 -23.90
CA GLY A 278 -0.72 -9.73 -25.25
C GLY A 278 -0.93 -8.66 -26.33
N GLY A 279 -1.28 -7.43 -25.95
CA GLY A 279 -1.27 -6.29 -26.86
C GLY A 279 0.14 -5.98 -27.36
N PHE A 280 0.22 -5.09 -28.34
CA PHE A 280 1.51 -4.63 -28.89
C PHE A 280 1.48 -3.13 -29.21
N SER A 281 1.07 -2.34 -28.21
CA SER A 281 1.02 -0.88 -28.27
C SER A 281 1.42 -0.27 -26.93
N TYR A 282 1.87 0.99 -26.96
CA TYR A 282 2.18 1.73 -25.73
C TYR A 282 0.97 1.81 -24.79
N ASP A 283 -0.23 2.00 -25.35
CA ASP A 283 -1.47 2.05 -24.59
C ASP A 283 -1.78 0.75 -23.83
N SER A 284 -1.26 -0.40 -24.27
CA SER A 284 -1.60 -1.69 -23.65
C SER A 284 -0.48 -2.32 -22.84
N CYS A 285 0.76 -1.83 -22.96
CA CYS A 285 1.94 -2.55 -22.48
C CYS A 285 2.77 -1.83 -21.41
N LEU A 286 2.43 -0.61 -20.99
CA LEU A 286 3.31 0.20 -20.12
C LEU A 286 2.77 0.47 -18.71
N TYR A 287 1.67 -0.17 -18.30
CA TYR A 287 0.91 0.28 -17.12
C TYR A 287 0.99 -0.72 -15.97
N PRO A 288 1.95 -0.57 -15.03
CA PRO A 288 1.96 -1.36 -13.81
C PRO A 288 0.76 -1.03 -12.91
N LYS A 289 0.44 -1.89 -11.95
CA LYS A 289 -0.63 -1.63 -10.96
C LYS A 289 -0.43 -0.31 -10.19
N GLY A 290 0.81 0.02 -9.87
CA GLY A 290 1.15 1.25 -9.16
C GLY A 290 1.16 2.52 -10.02
N ALA A 291 1.05 2.39 -11.34
CA ALA A 291 0.88 3.52 -12.26
C ALA A 291 -0.12 3.14 -13.37
N PRO A 292 -1.42 3.04 -13.04
CA PRO A 292 -2.44 2.71 -14.03
C PRO A 292 -2.56 3.82 -15.08
N ARG A 293 -3.07 3.46 -16.25
CA ARG A 293 -3.50 4.44 -17.26
C ARG A 293 -4.65 5.29 -16.70
N TRP A 294 -4.93 6.42 -17.34
CA TRP A 294 -5.98 7.37 -16.95
C TRP A 294 -7.39 6.76 -16.75
N ASP A 295 -7.68 5.62 -17.39
CA ASP A 295 -8.95 4.89 -17.29
C ASP A 295 -8.91 3.70 -16.31
N GLY A 296 -7.84 3.59 -15.51
CA GLY A 296 -7.64 2.48 -14.57
C GLY A 296 -7.09 1.21 -15.20
N TYR A 297 -6.78 1.21 -16.51
CA TYR A 297 -6.14 0.06 -17.14
C TYR A 297 -4.75 -0.22 -16.55
N THR A 298 -4.49 -1.49 -16.23
CA THR A 298 -3.17 -2.01 -15.85
C THR A 298 -2.83 -3.16 -16.78
N GLY A 299 -1.60 -3.23 -17.27
CA GLY A 299 -1.17 -4.28 -18.17
C GLY A 299 0.21 -3.99 -18.73
N MET A 300 1.06 -5.01 -18.74
CA MET A 300 2.40 -4.93 -19.31
C MET A 300 2.73 -6.16 -20.15
N ASN A 301 3.47 -5.98 -21.25
CA ASN A 301 4.18 -7.09 -21.90
C ASN A 301 5.61 -7.20 -21.30
N CYS A 302 6.40 -8.18 -21.75
CA CYS A 302 7.76 -8.42 -21.24
C CYS A 302 8.62 -7.15 -21.24
N THR A 303 8.68 -6.47 -22.38
CA THR A 303 9.52 -5.27 -22.56
C THR A 303 8.92 -4.03 -21.91
N GLY A 304 7.60 -3.92 -21.85
CA GLY A 304 6.94 -2.76 -21.25
C GLY A 304 7.21 -2.62 -19.75
N PHE A 305 7.38 -3.74 -19.04
CA PHE A 305 7.91 -3.73 -17.67
C PHE A 305 9.33 -3.15 -17.60
N VAL A 306 10.24 -3.63 -18.45
CA VAL A 306 11.63 -3.13 -18.51
C VAL A 306 11.65 -1.64 -18.88
N ALA A 307 10.87 -1.24 -19.89
CA ALA A 307 10.76 0.13 -20.36
C ALA A 307 10.23 1.08 -19.28
N HIS A 308 9.19 0.66 -18.55
CA HIS A 308 8.63 1.48 -17.47
C HIS A 308 9.66 1.70 -16.34
N ALA A 309 10.28 0.62 -15.85
CA ALA A 309 11.29 0.73 -14.79
C ALA A 309 12.52 1.55 -15.24
N TYR A 310 12.97 1.36 -16.47
CA TYR A 310 14.08 2.10 -17.05
C TYR A 310 13.79 3.59 -17.23
N ALA A 311 12.59 3.94 -17.73
CA ALA A 311 12.16 5.33 -17.87
C ALA A 311 12.00 6.03 -16.51
N ALA A 312 11.53 5.31 -15.48
CA ALA A 312 11.35 5.85 -14.14
C ALA A 312 12.66 6.31 -13.48
N VAL A 313 13.81 5.77 -13.92
CA VAL A 313 15.14 6.17 -13.45
C VAL A 313 15.90 7.06 -14.45
N GLY A 314 15.17 7.73 -15.35
CA GLY A 314 15.71 8.73 -16.27
C GLY A 314 16.24 8.17 -17.60
N GLY A 315 15.94 6.92 -17.92
CA GLY A 315 16.36 6.29 -19.16
C GLY A 315 15.60 6.79 -20.40
N ASP A 316 16.34 7.10 -21.47
CA ASP A 316 15.77 7.55 -22.74
C ASP A 316 15.28 6.38 -23.60
N VAL A 317 14.01 5.99 -23.38
CA VAL A 317 13.35 4.92 -24.14
C VAL A 317 13.08 5.30 -25.60
N ASN A 318 13.04 6.59 -25.95
CA ASN A 318 12.78 7.01 -27.33
C ASN A 318 13.94 6.65 -28.26
N ARG A 319 15.18 6.73 -27.78
CA ARG A 319 16.36 6.27 -28.53
C ARG A 319 16.33 4.77 -28.79
N ILE A 320 15.83 4.00 -27.83
CA ILE A 320 15.61 2.56 -28.00
C ILE A 320 14.54 2.31 -29.07
N ALA A 321 13.42 3.06 -29.02
CA ALA A 321 12.34 2.92 -30.00
C ALA A 321 12.76 3.22 -31.46
N GLN A 322 13.81 4.00 -31.68
CA GLN A 322 14.32 4.32 -33.01
C GLN A 322 15.20 3.20 -33.60
N ASN A 323 15.71 2.30 -32.78
CA ASN A 323 16.64 1.26 -33.22
C ASN A 323 15.93 0.20 -34.07
N ASN A 324 16.41 -0.05 -35.29
CA ASN A 324 15.88 -1.10 -36.18
C ASN A 324 16.95 -2.14 -36.58
N ASN A 325 18.09 -2.19 -35.89
CA ASN A 325 19.22 -3.03 -36.27
C ASN A 325 19.25 -4.35 -35.49
N HIS A 326 20.06 -5.29 -35.99
CA HIS A 326 20.47 -6.51 -35.27
C HIS A 326 19.36 -7.49 -34.84
N SER A 327 18.18 -7.37 -35.46
CA SER A 327 17.09 -8.33 -35.36
C SER A 327 17.21 -9.46 -36.39
N PRO A 328 16.51 -10.60 -36.20
CA PRO A 328 16.54 -11.72 -37.15
C PRO A 328 15.76 -11.46 -38.45
N TRP A 329 14.91 -10.42 -38.49
CA TRP A 329 14.11 -10.09 -39.67
C TRP A 329 14.75 -9.02 -40.56
N ALA A 330 14.61 -9.18 -41.87
CA ALA A 330 15.01 -8.19 -42.85
C ALA A 330 14.17 -6.91 -42.69
N GLY A 331 14.82 -5.76 -42.57
CA GLY A 331 14.15 -4.46 -42.33
C GLY A 331 13.94 -4.09 -40.87
N GLY A 332 14.40 -4.93 -39.92
CA GLY A 332 14.39 -4.63 -38.49
C GLY A 332 13.32 -5.37 -37.69
N PRO A 333 13.17 -5.08 -36.40
CA PRO A 333 12.30 -5.81 -35.48
C PRO A 333 10.80 -5.52 -35.66
N GLY A 334 10.40 -4.75 -36.67
CA GLY A 334 9.01 -4.39 -36.93
C GLY A 334 8.44 -3.37 -35.94
N GLY A 335 7.15 -3.48 -35.63
CA GLY A 335 6.42 -2.51 -34.81
C GLY A 335 6.80 -2.50 -33.31
N GLY A 336 6.04 -1.73 -32.52
CA GLY A 336 6.11 -1.73 -31.06
C GLY A 336 7.16 -0.81 -30.44
N GLY A 337 8.11 -0.23 -31.19
CA GLY A 337 9.06 0.71 -30.59
C GLY A 337 9.76 0.13 -29.35
N TYR A 338 9.87 0.91 -28.26
CA TYR A 338 10.57 0.47 -27.04
C TYR A 338 9.83 -0.61 -26.21
N ILE A 339 8.62 -1.06 -26.61
CA ILE A 339 7.97 -2.25 -26.03
C ILE A 339 8.31 -3.54 -26.80
N ASN A 340 9.28 -3.49 -27.71
CA ASN A 340 9.80 -4.62 -28.45
C ASN A 340 11.24 -4.92 -28.00
N ALA A 341 11.47 -6.09 -27.40
CA ALA A 341 12.74 -6.46 -26.80
C ALA A 341 13.92 -6.48 -27.78
N TRP A 342 13.67 -6.76 -29.07
CA TRP A 342 14.74 -6.73 -30.08
C TRP A 342 15.33 -5.34 -30.28
N ARG A 343 14.56 -4.27 -30.04
CA ARG A 343 15.10 -2.90 -30.09
C ARG A 343 16.09 -2.64 -28.96
N TRP A 344 15.88 -3.25 -27.79
CA TRP A 344 16.80 -3.13 -26.66
C TRP A 344 18.13 -3.82 -26.96
N TYR A 345 18.08 -5.05 -27.50
CA TYR A 345 19.28 -5.76 -27.93
C TYR A 345 20.04 -5.02 -29.04
N GLY A 346 19.32 -4.57 -30.07
CA GLY A 346 19.92 -3.80 -31.17
C GLY A 346 20.56 -2.50 -30.67
N TYR A 347 19.86 -1.77 -29.80
CA TYR A 347 20.38 -0.55 -29.20
C TYR A 347 21.61 -0.80 -28.32
N ALA A 348 21.61 -1.86 -27.50
CA ALA A 348 22.76 -2.26 -26.71
C ALA A 348 23.99 -2.55 -27.58
N ARG A 349 23.77 -3.23 -28.72
CA ARG A 349 24.83 -3.54 -29.67
C ARG A 349 25.38 -2.31 -30.38
N ASP A 350 24.49 -1.41 -30.82
CA ASP A 350 24.89 -0.16 -31.49
C ASP A 350 25.65 0.79 -30.56
N LEU A 351 25.34 0.78 -29.26
CA LEU A 351 26.09 1.53 -28.25
C LEU A 351 27.43 0.89 -27.86
N GLY A 352 27.71 -0.33 -28.30
CA GLY A 352 28.89 -1.08 -27.86
C GLY A 352 28.82 -1.45 -26.38
N CYS A 353 27.62 -1.66 -25.83
CA CYS A 353 27.45 -2.08 -24.44
C CYS A 353 28.16 -3.42 -24.19
N LYS A 354 28.63 -3.59 -22.96
CA LYS A 354 29.21 -4.86 -22.53
C LYS A 354 28.10 -5.91 -22.48
N MET A 355 28.17 -6.91 -23.35
CA MET A 355 27.20 -7.98 -23.43
C MET A 355 27.88 -9.33 -23.41
N TYR A 356 27.24 -10.30 -22.74
CA TYR A 356 27.67 -11.69 -22.74
C TYR A 356 26.56 -12.55 -23.31
N GLU A 357 26.88 -13.38 -24.30
CA GLU A 357 25.94 -14.30 -24.92
C GLU A 357 26.28 -15.73 -24.49
N PHE A 358 25.29 -16.41 -23.92
CA PHE A 358 25.40 -17.76 -23.40
C PHE A 358 24.44 -18.68 -24.14
N ARG A 359 24.79 -19.96 -24.22
CA ARG A 359 23.93 -20.96 -24.85
C ARG A 359 22.70 -21.23 -24.00
N THR A 360 22.86 -21.30 -22.68
CA THR A 360 21.74 -21.56 -21.76
C THR A 360 21.70 -20.60 -20.57
N VAL A 361 20.57 -20.57 -19.86
CA VAL A 361 20.45 -19.90 -18.55
C VAL A 361 21.48 -20.46 -17.57
N GLN A 362 21.67 -21.78 -17.56
CA GLN A 362 22.63 -22.41 -16.66
C GLN A 362 24.07 -21.96 -16.95
N ASP A 363 24.44 -21.80 -18.23
CA ASP A 363 25.75 -21.28 -18.62
C ASP A 363 25.95 -19.83 -18.14
N MET A 364 24.92 -18.98 -18.27
CA MET A 364 24.93 -17.62 -17.75
C MET A 364 25.14 -17.59 -16.23
N LEU A 365 24.42 -18.44 -15.49
CA LEU A 365 24.55 -18.52 -14.03
C LEU A 365 25.92 -19.05 -13.63
N ASN A 366 26.42 -20.10 -14.29
CA ASN A 366 27.73 -20.69 -14.02
C ASN A 366 28.90 -19.73 -14.35
N SER A 367 28.68 -18.75 -15.22
CA SER A 367 29.73 -17.81 -15.62
C SER A 367 30.14 -16.84 -14.50
N GLY A 368 29.31 -16.66 -13.47
CA GLY A 368 29.56 -15.70 -12.40
C GLY A 368 29.39 -14.23 -12.83
N TYR A 369 28.89 -13.95 -14.04
CA TYR A 369 28.84 -12.57 -14.56
C TYR A 369 27.55 -11.83 -14.23
N ALA A 370 26.47 -12.50 -13.88
CA ALA A 370 25.19 -11.86 -13.60
C ALA A 370 25.23 -10.98 -12.34
N GLN A 371 24.69 -9.77 -12.43
CA GLN A 371 24.55 -8.85 -11.30
C GLN A 371 23.12 -8.34 -11.24
N LYS A 372 22.57 -8.20 -10.03
CA LYS A 372 21.18 -7.71 -9.84
C LYS A 372 20.97 -6.41 -10.62
N GLY A 373 19.88 -6.36 -11.39
CA GLY A 373 19.54 -5.23 -12.25
C GLY A 373 20.12 -5.29 -13.67
N ASP A 374 21.01 -6.25 -14.00
CA ASP A 374 21.39 -6.50 -15.40
C ASP A 374 20.15 -6.88 -16.22
N ILE A 375 20.13 -6.51 -17.50
CA ILE A 375 19.05 -6.92 -18.41
C ILE A 375 19.40 -8.31 -18.96
N ILE A 376 18.47 -9.25 -18.81
CA ILE A 376 18.50 -10.55 -19.50
C ILE A 376 17.62 -10.44 -20.73
N PHE A 377 18.18 -10.74 -21.89
CA PHE A 377 17.46 -10.85 -23.15
C PHE A 377 17.59 -12.26 -23.72
N PHE A 378 16.46 -12.91 -23.98
CA PHE A 378 16.38 -14.19 -24.66
C PHE A 378 16.34 -13.95 -26.17
N LYS A 379 17.50 -14.10 -26.81
CA LYS A 379 17.73 -13.87 -28.23
C LYS A 379 17.34 -15.11 -29.01
N THR A 380 16.32 -15.00 -29.87
CA THR A 380 15.79 -16.12 -30.68
C THR A 380 16.14 -15.97 -32.16
N ASP A 381 15.83 -16.98 -32.97
CA ASP A 381 16.01 -16.94 -34.43
C ASP A 381 14.86 -16.25 -35.19
N GLY A 382 13.91 -15.65 -34.48
CA GLY A 382 12.74 -14.98 -35.06
C GLY A 382 11.55 -15.91 -35.37
N SER A 383 11.72 -17.24 -35.30
CA SER A 383 10.61 -18.20 -35.35
C SER A 383 9.95 -18.44 -33.98
N ILE A 384 10.61 -17.98 -32.92
CA ILE A 384 10.21 -18.08 -31.52
C ILE A 384 10.16 -16.66 -30.96
N ASP A 385 9.12 -16.37 -30.17
CA ASP A 385 9.02 -15.07 -29.51
C ASP A 385 10.18 -14.85 -28.52
N CYS A 386 10.68 -13.61 -28.48
CA CYS A 386 11.77 -13.22 -27.60
C CYS A 386 11.26 -12.87 -26.20
N HIS A 387 12.16 -12.75 -25.23
CA HIS A 387 11.79 -12.36 -23.87
C HIS A 387 12.85 -11.50 -23.20
N ILE A 388 12.45 -10.65 -22.25
CA ILE A 388 13.35 -9.72 -21.57
C ILE A 388 12.90 -9.48 -20.12
N GLY A 389 13.85 -9.12 -19.26
CA GLY A 389 13.62 -8.74 -17.86
C GLY A 389 14.93 -8.44 -17.13
N PHE A 390 14.85 -8.28 -15.82
CA PHE A 390 16.03 -7.98 -14.99
C PHE A 390 16.51 -9.23 -14.27
N PHE A 391 17.82 -9.48 -14.25
CA PHE A 391 18.39 -10.43 -13.31
C PHE A 391 18.14 -9.94 -11.87
N TRP A 392 17.65 -10.83 -11.02
CA TRP A 392 17.21 -10.50 -9.66
C TRP A 392 17.84 -11.37 -8.58
N GLY A 393 18.94 -12.07 -8.90
CA GLY A 393 19.76 -12.81 -7.96
C GLY A 393 20.49 -11.93 -6.96
N ASP A 394 20.65 -12.40 -5.72
CA ASP A 394 21.56 -11.80 -4.73
C ASP A 394 23.00 -12.27 -5.00
N ASN A 395 23.14 -13.47 -5.56
CA ASN A 395 24.37 -14.05 -6.06
C ASN A 395 24.30 -14.25 -7.60
N PRO A 396 25.40 -14.10 -8.36
CA PRO A 396 25.44 -14.36 -9.80
C PRO A 396 24.94 -15.75 -10.24
N HIS A 397 24.95 -16.73 -9.33
CA HIS A 397 24.51 -18.10 -9.57
C HIS A 397 23.01 -18.32 -9.26
N ASP A 398 22.32 -17.33 -8.71
CA ASP A 398 20.90 -17.44 -8.38
C ASP A 398 20.05 -17.46 -9.64
N ASN A 399 19.23 -18.50 -9.81
CA ASN A 399 18.24 -18.54 -10.88
C ASN A 399 17.03 -17.66 -10.55
N LYS A 400 17.20 -16.33 -10.58
CA LYS A 400 16.17 -15.33 -10.29
C LYS A 400 16.13 -14.23 -11.34
N MET A 401 14.95 -13.98 -11.87
CA MET A 401 14.62 -12.95 -12.82
C MET A 401 13.33 -12.26 -12.40
N TRP A 402 13.31 -10.93 -12.48
CA TRP A 402 12.08 -10.16 -12.42
C TRP A 402 11.64 -9.86 -13.84
N HIS A 403 10.46 -10.38 -14.22
CA HIS A 403 9.97 -10.25 -15.58
C HIS A 403 8.45 -10.25 -15.66
N GLN A 404 7.94 -9.90 -16.83
CA GLN A 404 6.52 -9.89 -17.15
C GLN A 404 6.21 -11.02 -18.13
N ILE A 405 5.51 -12.05 -17.65
CA ILE A 405 5.07 -13.22 -18.42
C ILE A 405 3.59 -13.53 -18.15
N LEU A 406 2.95 -14.39 -18.93
CA LEU A 406 1.60 -14.86 -18.63
C LEU A 406 1.62 -15.74 -17.36
N PRO A 407 0.74 -15.52 -16.36
CA PRO A 407 -0.39 -14.58 -16.35
C PRO A 407 -0.08 -13.15 -15.86
N GLY A 408 1.06 -12.91 -15.20
CA GLY A 408 1.43 -11.58 -14.72
C GLY A 408 2.89 -11.42 -14.32
N ASN A 409 3.21 -10.20 -13.87
CA ASN A 409 4.53 -9.83 -13.39
C ASN A 409 4.94 -10.67 -12.18
N LEU A 410 6.16 -11.20 -12.18
CA LEU A 410 6.67 -12.00 -11.07
C LEU A 410 8.20 -11.93 -10.96
N ILE A 411 8.68 -12.34 -9.79
CA ILE A 411 10.08 -12.70 -9.56
C ILE A 411 10.14 -14.22 -9.48
N GLY A 412 10.90 -14.85 -10.37
CA GLY A 412 10.95 -16.31 -10.50
C GLY A 412 12.18 -16.76 -11.29
N PRO A 413 12.24 -18.02 -11.74
CA PRO A 413 13.36 -18.51 -12.53
C PRO A 413 13.57 -17.72 -13.83
N CYS A 414 14.81 -17.60 -14.27
CA CYS A 414 15.16 -17.09 -15.59
C CYS A 414 14.66 -18.06 -16.67
N PHE A 415 13.67 -17.68 -17.48
CA PHE A 415 13.27 -18.45 -18.67
C PHE A 415 12.49 -17.58 -19.66
N ASN A 416 12.43 -18.02 -20.92
CA ASN A 416 11.50 -17.51 -21.93
C ASN A 416 10.23 -18.37 -21.96
N ASN A 417 9.06 -17.77 -21.73
CA ASN A 417 7.80 -18.52 -21.71
C ASN A 417 7.46 -19.19 -23.05
N ALA A 418 7.88 -18.60 -24.18
CA ALA A 418 7.69 -19.17 -25.52
C ALA A 418 8.66 -20.32 -25.84
N ASN A 419 9.71 -20.50 -25.02
CA ASN A 419 10.77 -21.48 -25.29
C ASN A 419 11.52 -21.91 -24.02
N LYS A 420 10.80 -22.60 -23.12
CA LYS A 420 11.37 -23.13 -21.87
C LYS A 420 12.45 -24.19 -22.08
N GLY A 421 12.49 -24.82 -23.27
CA GLY A 421 13.51 -25.80 -23.63
C GLY A 421 14.81 -25.18 -24.17
N GLU A 422 14.88 -23.86 -24.30
CA GLU A 422 16.07 -23.12 -24.74
C GLU A 422 16.62 -23.57 -26.11
N VAL A 423 15.74 -24.01 -27.01
CA VAL A 423 16.11 -24.47 -28.37
C VAL A 423 16.17 -23.28 -29.32
N ARG A 424 17.24 -23.14 -30.10
CA ARG A 424 17.42 -22.01 -31.06
C ARG A 424 17.28 -20.64 -30.39
N GLN A 425 17.78 -20.56 -29.16
CA GLN A 425 17.80 -19.37 -28.33
C GLN A 425 19.17 -19.26 -27.66
N SER A 426 19.62 -18.03 -27.45
CA SER A 426 20.72 -17.73 -26.54
C SER A 426 20.26 -16.75 -25.46
N VAL A 427 20.96 -16.75 -24.34
CA VAL A 427 20.73 -15.85 -23.22
C VAL A 427 21.77 -14.75 -23.28
N VAL A 428 21.32 -13.52 -23.47
CA VAL A 428 22.19 -12.34 -23.52
C VAL A 428 22.06 -11.56 -22.22
N LEU A 429 23.16 -11.41 -21.51
CA LEU A 429 23.28 -10.53 -20.36
C LEU A 429 23.82 -9.17 -20.83
N ILE A 430 22.97 -8.14 -20.77
CA ILE A 430 23.30 -6.77 -21.15
C ILE A 430 23.64 -5.98 -19.88
N LYS A 431 24.86 -5.42 -19.83
CA LYS A 431 25.40 -4.77 -18.64
C LYS A 431 25.38 -3.26 -18.66
#